data_AF-A0A1B6CSY4-F1
#
_entry.id   AF-A0A1B6CSY4-F1
#
_cell.length_a   1.000
_cell.length_b   1.000
_cell.length_c   1.000
_cell.angle_alpha   90.00
_cell.angle_beta   90.00
_cell.angle_gamma   90.00
#
_symmetry.space_group_name_H-M   'P 1'
#
loop_
_entity.id
_entity.type
_entity.pdbx_description
1 polymer ?
#
loop_
_entity_poly.entity_id
_entity_poly.type
_entity_poly.pdbx_seq_one_letter_code
_entity_poly.pdbx_strand_id
1 'polypeptide(L)'
;MSDKLKELKERSQKRKKLLVQSLGVSNVAELRQVLGTTSDIPQKKVSRKEILQQEKQEEKSAKEETTTDELVYKDSSTFLKGTQSSNPHNDYCQHFVDTGQRPQNFIRDVGLADRFEEYPKLRELIKLKDDLIAQTASPPMFLKCDLQTFNLKDINQKFDVILVEPPLEEYQRTMGVTNMQFWGWDQIMQLDIGELAASRSFVFLWCGSSEGLDMGRFCLRKWGFRRCEDICWIRTNAKNPGHSKNLEAKAVFQRTKEHCLMGIKGTVRRSTDGDFIHANVDIDLIISEEPEYGSLEKPVEIFHIIEHFCLGRRRYLNFCISDATIIFI
;
A
#
# COMPACT_ATOMS: atom_id res chain seq x y z
N MET A 1 51.98 -10.39 8.07
CA MET A 1 50.56 -10.51 8.49
C MET A 1 50.20 -9.61 9.70
N SER A 2 50.78 -8.40 9.83
CA SER A 2 50.61 -7.57 11.05
C SER A 2 49.71 -6.34 10.85
N ASP A 3 49.85 -5.61 9.74
CA ASP A 3 49.23 -4.28 9.64
C ASP A 3 47.75 -4.29 9.25
N LYS A 4 47.34 -5.16 8.32
CA LYS A 4 45.92 -5.30 7.95
C LYS A 4 45.04 -5.74 9.12
N LEU A 5 45.56 -6.60 10.00
CA LEU A 5 44.81 -7.07 11.17
C LEU A 5 44.65 -5.95 12.21
N LYS A 6 45.66 -5.08 12.32
CA LYS A 6 45.63 -3.91 13.19
C LYS A 6 44.62 -2.87 12.68
N GLU A 7 44.62 -2.61 11.38
CA GLU A 7 43.66 -1.71 10.72
C GLU A 7 42.20 -2.21 10.89
N LEU A 8 41.97 -3.52 10.72
CA LEU A 8 40.65 -4.12 10.93
C LEU A 8 40.18 -4.02 12.38
N LYS A 9 41.09 -4.19 13.35
CA LYS A 9 40.78 -4.01 14.78
C LYS A 9 40.45 -2.56 15.12
N GLU A 10 41.19 -1.60 14.57
CA GLU A 10 40.93 -0.17 14.78
C GLU A 10 39.60 0.27 14.16
N ARG A 11 39.28 -0.18 12.94
CA ARG A 11 37.97 0.03 12.31
C ARG A 11 36.83 -0.58 13.11
N SER A 12 37.02 -1.81 13.62
CA SER A 12 36.02 -2.48 14.47
C SER A 12 35.79 -1.71 15.78
N GLN A 13 36.84 -1.21 16.42
CA GLN A 13 36.73 -0.42 17.64
C GLN A 13 36.05 0.94 17.40
N LYS A 14 36.38 1.64 16.30
CA LYS A 14 35.69 2.88 15.91
C LYS A 14 34.21 2.64 15.66
N ARG A 15 33.86 1.56 14.94
CA ARG A 15 32.46 1.19 14.67
C ARG A 15 31.68 0.90 15.95
N LYS A 16 32.28 0.20 16.92
CA LYS A 16 31.64 -0.05 18.23
C LYS A 16 31.41 1.24 19.02
N LYS A 17 32.36 2.17 19.04
CA LYS A 17 32.19 3.47 19.71
C LYS A 17 31.08 4.31 19.07
N LEU A 18 30.98 4.31 17.74
CA LEU A 18 29.90 4.99 17.03
C LEU A 18 28.53 4.35 17.30
N LEU A 19 28.48 3.02 17.43
CA LEU A 19 27.27 2.29 17.82
C LEU A 19 26.83 2.62 19.25
N VAL A 20 27.76 2.76 20.20
CA VAL A 20 27.45 3.19 21.58
C VAL A 20 26.76 4.56 21.54
N GLN A 21 27.32 5.50 20.76
CA GLN A 21 26.79 6.85 20.61
C GLN A 21 25.44 6.89 19.86
N SER A 22 25.25 6.05 18.84
CA SER A 22 24.00 6.03 18.07
C SER A 22 22.83 5.41 18.82
N LEU A 23 23.12 4.43 19.69
CA LEU A 23 22.13 3.68 20.48
C LEU A 23 21.93 4.25 21.90
N GLY A 24 22.62 5.33 22.27
CA GLY A 24 22.46 6.00 23.57
C GLY A 24 22.93 5.18 24.78
N VAL A 25 23.85 4.23 24.57
CA VAL A 25 24.31 3.30 25.60
C VAL A 25 25.52 3.89 26.34
N SER A 26 25.67 3.62 27.64
CA SER A 26 26.71 4.20 28.49
C SER A 26 28.11 3.67 28.16
N ASN A 27 28.22 2.41 27.74
CA ASN A 27 29.50 1.75 27.47
C ASN A 27 29.41 0.64 26.40
N VAL A 28 30.58 0.17 25.93
CA VAL A 28 30.69 -0.86 24.87
C VAL A 28 30.27 -2.26 25.37
N ALA A 29 30.24 -2.50 26.69
CA ALA A 29 29.88 -3.79 27.26
C ALA A 29 28.36 -4.04 27.21
N GLU A 30 27.56 -3.00 27.48
CA GLU A 30 26.09 -2.99 27.34
C GLU A 30 25.64 -3.13 25.88
N LEU A 31 26.52 -2.79 24.92
CA LEU A 31 26.22 -2.92 23.48
C LEU A 31 25.87 -4.36 23.07
N ARG A 32 26.44 -5.38 23.74
CA ARG A 32 26.14 -6.79 23.44
C ARG A 32 24.74 -7.21 23.88
N GLN A 33 24.27 -6.63 24.98
CA GLN A 33 22.95 -6.88 25.55
C GLN A 33 21.86 -6.21 24.72
N VAL A 34 22.11 -4.97 24.27
CA VAL A 34 21.20 -4.22 23.37
C VAL A 34 21.13 -4.84 21.97
N LEU A 35 22.23 -5.39 21.45
CA LEU A 35 22.27 -6.03 20.13
C LEU A 35 21.78 -7.50 20.13
N GLY A 36 21.30 -8.02 21.27
CA GLY A 36 20.69 -9.36 21.34
C GLY A 36 21.62 -10.52 20.97
N THR A 37 22.95 -10.32 21.03
CA THR A 37 23.93 -11.35 20.66
C THR A 37 24.37 -12.18 21.86
N THR A 38 23.41 -12.83 22.51
CA THR A 38 23.69 -13.91 23.47
C THR A 38 23.58 -15.25 22.74
N SER A 39 24.68 -15.74 22.19
CA SER A 39 24.84 -17.15 21.85
C SER A 39 25.69 -17.84 22.92
N ASP A 40 25.18 -19.01 23.34
CA ASP A 40 25.60 -19.85 24.46
C ASP A 40 27.10 -20.17 24.54
N ILE A 41 27.67 -20.01 25.75
CA ILE A 41 28.87 -20.74 26.18
C ILE A 41 28.64 -21.19 27.64
N PRO A 42 28.96 -22.46 28.01
CA PRO A 42 28.35 -23.14 29.15
C PRO A 42 28.87 -22.70 30.52
N GLN A 43 27.95 -22.57 31.48
CA GLN A 43 28.25 -22.28 32.88
C GLN A 43 29.06 -23.42 33.52
N LYS A 44 30.23 -23.08 34.08
CA LYS A 44 30.90 -23.91 35.09
C LYS A 44 30.10 -23.87 36.39
N LYS A 45 29.72 -25.06 36.83
CA LYS A 45 29.13 -25.47 38.13
C LYS A 45 29.21 -24.43 39.26
N VAL A 46 28.04 -23.90 39.64
CA VAL A 46 27.77 -23.37 40.98
C VAL A 46 26.69 -24.25 41.63
N SER A 47 26.86 -24.54 42.91
CA SER A 47 26.19 -25.58 43.67
C SER A 47 24.69 -25.34 43.93
N ARG A 48 23.92 -26.43 43.85
CA ARG A 48 22.46 -26.58 43.90
C ARG A 48 21.78 -26.24 45.25
N LYS A 49 22.28 -25.26 46.01
CA LYS A 49 21.69 -24.84 47.29
C LYS A 49 21.21 -23.39 47.35
N GLU A 50 21.46 -22.57 46.32
CA GLU A 50 21.04 -21.15 46.30
C GLU A 50 19.79 -20.88 45.44
N ILE A 51 19.35 -21.86 44.63
CA ILE A 51 18.20 -21.70 43.71
C ILE A 51 16.84 -21.66 44.46
N LEU A 52 16.75 -22.22 45.67
CA LEU A 52 15.46 -22.38 46.37
C LEU A 52 15.05 -21.19 47.26
N GLN A 53 15.77 -20.07 47.25
CA GLN A 53 15.39 -18.87 48.00
C GLN A 53 15.09 -17.62 47.16
N GLN A 54 15.37 -17.62 45.84
CA GLN A 54 15.03 -16.51 44.94
C GLN A 54 13.66 -16.66 44.26
N GLU A 55 13.11 -17.86 44.14
CA GLU A 55 11.81 -18.12 43.48
C GLU A 55 10.57 -17.60 44.25
N LYS A 56 10.74 -16.90 45.39
CA LYS A 56 9.62 -16.31 46.15
C LYS A 56 9.56 -14.78 46.16
N GLN A 57 10.42 -14.08 45.40
CA GLN A 57 10.41 -12.61 45.31
C GLN A 57 10.10 -12.03 43.93
N GLU A 58 10.13 -12.82 42.85
CA GLU A 58 9.86 -12.31 41.48
C GLU A 58 8.37 -12.34 41.07
N GLU A 59 7.48 -12.96 41.85
CA GLU A 59 6.03 -12.99 41.55
C GLU A 59 5.26 -11.69 41.87
N LYS A 60 5.94 -10.59 42.24
CA LYS A 60 5.27 -9.33 42.60
C LYS A 60 5.56 -8.11 41.73
N SER A 61 6.32 -8.22 40.65
CA SER A 61 6.66 -7.07 39.79
C SER A 61 6.25 -7.21 38.31
N ALA A 62 5.49 -8.25 37.95
CA ALA A 62 5.02 -8.47 36.57
C ALA A 62 3.60 -7.93 36.32
N LYS A 63 3.33 -6.69 36.74
CA LYS A 63 2.14 -5.93 36.35
C LYS A 63 2.51 -4.47 36.12
N GLU A 64 3.10 -4.17 34.97
CA GLU A 64 3.05 -2.84 34.36
C GLU A 64 3.33 -2.97 32.86
N GLU A 65 2.24 -2.83 32.10
CA GLU A 65 2.11 -2.30 30.74
C GLU A 65 3.12 -2.73 29.65
N THR A 66 2.77 -3.80 28.93
CA THR A 66 3.13 -3.96 27.52
C THR A 66 2.15 -3.16 26.65
N THR A 67 2.40 -1.86 26.49
CA THR A 67 1.82 -1.09 25.39
C THR A 67 2.73 -1.21 24.18
N THR A 68 2.20 -1.74 23.08
CA THR A 68 2.81 -1.59 21.76
C THR A 68 2.81 -0.09 21.43
N ASP A 69 3.92 0.59 21.68
CA ASP A 69 4.11 1.98 21.25
C ASP A 69 4.08 2.01 19.71
N GLU A 70 2.91 2.30 19.15
CA GLU A 70 2.82 2.92 17.83
C GLU A 70 3.67 4.18 17.89
N LEU A 71 4.77 4.23 17.13
CA LEU A 71 5.64 5.39 17.01
C LEU A 71 4.88 6.54 16.31
N VAL A 72 4.01 7.22 17.06
CA VAL A 72 3.31 8.41 16.60
C VAL A 72 4.32 9.56 16.55
N TYR A 73 4.70 9.95 15.34
CA TYR A 73 5.74 10.93 15.09
C TYR A 73 5.23 12.37 15.29
N LYS A 74 5.63 13.02 16.39
CA LYS A 74 5.12 14.34 16.81
C LYS A 74 5.90 15.55 16.27
N ASP A 75 7.18 15.43 15.91
CA ASP A 75 8.04 16.58 15.56
C ASP A 75 8.94 16.33 14.33
N SER A 76 10.02 17.10 14.12
CA SER A 76 10.99 16.88 13.01
C SER A 76 12.34 16.33 13.50
N SER A 77 12.41 15.82 14.74
CA SER A 77 13.67 15.48 15.40
C SER A 77 14.42 14.31 14.77
N THR A 78 13.76 13.41 14.04
CA THR A 78 14.42 12.25 13.40
C THR A 78 15.27 12.61 12.19
N PHE A 79 15.09 13.80 11.59
CA PHE A 79 15.81 14.24 10.39
C PHE A 79 17.12 15.01 10.65
N LEU A 80 17.54 15.13 11.92
CA LEU A 80 18.67 15.98 12.31
C LEU A 80 20.07 15.35 12.12
N LYS A 81 20.18 14.11 11.64
CA LYS A 81 21.47 13.42 11.52
C LYS A 81 22.00 13.46 10.08
N GLY A 82 22.97 14.34 9.80
CA GLY A 82 23.89 14.15 8.66
C GLY A 82 24.08 15.30 7.66
N THR A 83 23.49 16.48 7.83
CA THR A 83 23.67 17.58 6.88
C THR A 83 24.90 18.45 7.24
N GLN A 84 25.78 18.71 6.25
CA GLN A 84 26.90 19.67 6.37
C GLN A 84 26.43 21.13 6.43
N SER A 85 25.20 21.39 5.99
CA SER A 85 24.46 22.61 6.30
C SER A 85 23.82 22.47 7.67
N SER A 86 24.01 23.47 8.54
CA SER A 86 23.36 23.60 9.84
C SER A 86 21.83 23.78 9.75
N ASN A 87 21.23 23.59 8.57
CA ASN A 87 19.80 23.53 8.36
C ASN A 87 19.35 22.07 8.41
N PRO A 88 18.41 21.70 9.28
CA PRO A 88 17.74 20.41 9.22
C PRO A 88 17.12 20.26 7.83
N HIS A 89 17.64 19.37 7.00
CA HIS A 89 16.96 18.99 5.77
C HIS A 89 16.08 17.79 6.09
N ASN A 90 14.76 18.03 6.17
CA ASN A 90 13.75 16.98 6.24
C ASN A 90 13.63 16.30 4.87
N ASP A 91 14.70 15.62 4.44
CA ASP A 91 14.77 14.87 3.20
C ASP A 91 14.31 13.43 3.44
N TYR A 92 13.06 13.16 3.13
CA TYR A 92 12.47 11.83 3.28
C TYR A 92 13.05 10.79 2.30
N CYS A 93 13.62 11.22 1.16
CA CYS A 93 14.30 10.31 0.24
C CYS A 93 15.60 9.81 0.88
N GLN A 94 16.39 10.71 1.45
CA GLN A 94 17.58 10.36 2.21
C GLN A 94 17.23 9.53 3.45
N HIS A 95 16.18 9.92 4.19
CA HIS A 95 15.70 9.15 5.33
C HIS A 95 15.28 7.72 4.96
N PHE A 96 14.66 7.53 3.79
CA PHE A 96 14.35 6.19 3.29
C PHE A 96 15.62 5.38 3.00
N VAL A 97 16.65 5.99 2.40
CA VAL A 97 17.94 5.34 2.17
C VAL A 97 18.59 4.91 3.49
N ASP A 98 18.48 5.74 4.53
CA ASP A 98 19.15 5.50 5.82
C ASP A 98 18.39 4.53 6.73
N THR A 99 17.06 4.52 6.68
CA THR A 99 16.20 3.81 7.65
C THR A 99 15.29 2.75 7.04
N GLY A 100 15.09 2.76 5.72
CA GLY A 100 14.12 1.91 5.04
C GLY A 100 12.65 2.34 5.24
N GLN A 101 12.38 3.42 5.98
CA GLN A 101 11.03 3.98 6.12
C GLN A 101 10.66 4.80 4.89
N ARG A 102 9.59 4.42 4.20
CA ARG A 102 9.18 5.09 2.96
C ARG A 102 8.75 6.54 3.24
N PRO A 103 8.97 7.48 2.29
CA PRO A 103 8.56 8.88 2.47
C PRO A 103 7.07 9.05 2.78
N GLN A 104 6.22 8.24 2.16
CA GLN A 104 4.78 8.26 2.40
C GLN A 104 4.36 7.90 3.84
N ASN A 105 5.23 7.27 4.65
CA ASN A 105 4.93 6.97 6.05
C ASN A 105 4.75 8.25 6.89
N PHE A 106 5.22 9.40 6.38
CA PHE A 106 5.18 10.68 7.07
C PHE A 106 4.02 11.57 6.60
N ILE A 107 3.17 11.07 5.69
CA ILE A 107 1.92 11.75 5.31
C ILE A 107 0.91 11.50 6.43
N ARG A 108 0.36 12.58 6.98
CA ARG A 108 -0.62 12.54 8.09
C ARG A 108 -2.05 12.54 7.55
N ASP A 109 -2.97 12.13 8.41
CA ASP A 109 -4.42 12.21 8.18
C ASP A 109 -4.88 11.54 6.89
N VAL A 110 -4.27 10.40 6.57
CA VAL A 110 -4.59 9.61 5.36
C VAL A 110 -5.77 8.67 5.55
N GLY A 111 -6.18 8.40 6.79
CA GLY A 111 -7.28 7.50 7.11
C GLY A 111 -8.63 8.00 6.57
N LEU A 112 -9.53 7.08 6.19
CA LEU A 112 -10.87 7.42 5.72
C LEU A 112 -11.71 8.15 6.78
N ALA A 113 -11.56 7.78 8.05
CA ALA A 113 -12.30 8.37 9.15
C ALA A 113 -11.72 9.73 9.60
N ASP A 114 -10.39 9.83 9.66
CA ASP A 114 -9.71 10.91 10.36
C ASP A 114 -9.44 12.13 9.46
N ARG A 115 -9.37 11.93 8.13
CA ARG A 115 -9.00 12.98 7.15
C ARG A 115 -9.87 14.24 7.15
N PHE A 116 -11.11 14.14 7.66
CA PHE A 116 -12.05 15.27 7.74
C PHE A 116 -12.49 15.59 9.17
N GLU A 117 -11.80 15.07 10.19
CA GLU A 117 -12.18 15.28 11.59
C GLU A 117 -12.22 16.78 11.96
N GLU A 118 -11.23 17.54 11.49
CA GLU A 118 -11.14 18.99 11.71
C GLU A 118 -12.06 19.82 10.78
N TYR A 119 -12.73 19.18 9.81
CA TYR A 119 -13.52 19.86 8.77
C TYR A 119 -14.98 19.36 8.74
N PRO A 120 -15.85 19.82 9.66
CA PRO A 120 -17.20 19.30 9.82
C PRO A 120 -18.05 19.31 8.55
N LYS A 121 -17.93 20.35 7.71
CA LYS A 121 -18.68 20.46 6.45
C LYS A 121 -18.21 19.47 5.38
N LEU A 122 -16.90 19.19 5.31
CA LEU A 122 -16.37 18.19 4.38
C LEU A 122 -16.80 16.79 4.82
N ARG A 123 -16.73 16.52 6.13
CA ARG A 123 -17.22 15.27 6.70
C ARG A 123 -18.72 15.07 6.45
N GLU A 124 -19.52 16.11 6.61
CA GLU A 124 -20.96 16.07 6.35
C GLU A 124 -21.27 15.82 4.87
N LEU A 125 -20.54 16.43 3.94
CA LEU A 125 -20.68 16.16 2.51
C LEU A 125 -20.46 14.68 2.18
N ILE A 126 -19.36 14.08 2.67
CA ILE A 126 -19.06 12.66 2.43
C ILE A 126 -20.14 11.78 3.04
N LYS A 127 -20.51 12.04 4.30
CA LYS A 127 -21.56 11.28 4.98
C LYS A 127 -22.89 11.30 4.21
N LEU A 128 -23.35 12.47 3.76
CA LEU A 128 -24.62 12.57 3.02
C LEU A 128 -24.56 11.84 1.67
N LYS A 129 -23.38 11.79 1.04
CA LYS A 129 -23.17 11.00 -0.19
C LYS A 129 -23.19 9.51 0.10
N ASP A 130 -22.50 9.05 1.14
CA ASP A 130 -22.51 7.65 1.58
C ASP A 130 -23.93 7.18 1.92
N ASP A 131 -24.67 7.99 2.67
CA ASP A 131 -26.07 7.72 3.03
C ASP A 131 -26.95 7.59 1.78
N LEU A 132 -26.75 8.44 0.77
CA LEU A 132 -27.46 8.37 -0.51
C LEU A 132 -27.08 7.12 -1.32
N ILE A 133 -25.80 6.77 -1.36
CA ILE A 133 -25.31 5.56 -2.03
C ILE A 133 -25.94 4.33 -1.38
N ALA A 134 -25.88 4.22 -0.05
CA ALA A 134 -26.46 3.11 0.70
C ALA A 134 -27.97 2.95 0.47
N GLN A 135 -28.72 4.06 0.40
CA GLN A 135 -30.16 4.03 0.14
C GLN A 135 -30.53 3.62 -1.30
N THR A 136 -29.64 3.87 -2.26
CA THR A 136 -29.90 3.63 -3.69
C THR A 136 -29.15 2.43 -4.26
N ALA A 137 -28.31 1.76 -3.46
CA ALA A 137 -27.55 0.58 -3.86
C ALA A 137 -28.46 -0.59 -4.23
N SER A 138 -28.07 -1.33 -5.27
CA SER A 138 -28.67 -2.63 -5.55
C SER A 138 -28.26 -3.65 -4.46
N PRO A 139 -29.04 -4.71 -4.24
CA PRO A 139 -28.52 -5.88 -3.56
C PRO A 139 -27.30 -6.43 -4.32
N PRO A 140 -26.24 -6.89 -3.62
CA PRO A 140 -25.06 -7.46 -4.26
C PRO A 140 -25.42 -8.64 -5.16
N MET A 141 -24.98 -8.62 -6.41
CA MET A 141 -25.16 -9.70 -7.37
C MET A 141 -23.80 -10.18 -7.89
N PHE A 142 -23.65 -11.47 -8.15
CA PHE A 142 -22.40 -12.02 -8.65
C PHE A 142 -22.63 -13.17 -9.63
N LEU A 143 -21.68 -13.34 -10.54
CA LEU A 143 -21.64 -14.41 -11.54
C LEU A 143 -20.22 -14.95 -11.60
N LYS A 144 -20.04 -16.22 -11.23
CA LYS A 144 -18.79 -16.95 -11.46
C LYS A 144 -18.74 -17.41 -12.92
N CYS A 145 -17.76 -16.94 -13.67
CA CYS A 145 -17.55 -17.30 -15.08
C CYS A 145 -16.09 -17.19 -15.48
N ASP A 146 -15.62 -18.01 -16.41
CA ASP A 146 -14.29 -17.84 -16.99
C ASP A 146 -14.30 -16.75 -18.07
N LEU A 147 -13.66 -15.62 -17.79
CA LEU A 147 -13.62 -14.46 -18.68
C LEU A 147 -12.84 -14.70 -19.99
N GLN A 148 -12.03 -15.76 -20.10
CA GLN A 148 -11.37 -16.09 -21.37
C GLN A 148 -12.35 -16.69 -22.38
N THR A 149 -13.37 -17.38 -21.90
CA THR A 149 -14.35 -18.10 -22.75
C THR A 149 -15.73 -17.45 -22.71
N PHE A 150 -16.04 -16.68 -21.67
CA PHE A 150 -17.32 -16.05 -21.47
C PHE A 150 -17.51 -14.86 -22.42
N ASN A 151 -18.62 -14.87 -23.16
CA ASN A 151 -19.00 -13.76 -24.00
C ASN A 151 -19.64 -12.65 -23.16
N LEU A 152 -18.91 -11.55 -22.94
CA LEU A 152 -19.39 -10.40 -22.17
C LEU A 152 -20.72 -9.82 -22.70
N LYS A 153 -21.06 -10.03 -23.97
CA LYS A 153 -22.33 -9.58 -24.56
C LYS A 153 -23.55 -10.27 -23.93
N ASP A 154 -23.38 -11.46 -23.37
CA ASP A 154 -24.46 -12.26 -22.77
C ASP A 154 -25.01 -11.63 -21.48
N ILE A 155 -24.26 -10.71 -20.87
CA ILE A 155 -24.73 -9.91 -19.73
C ILE A 155 -25.94 -9.04 -20.11
N ASN A 156 -26.09 -8.71 -21.40
CA ASN A 156 -27.21 -7.94 -21.97
C ASN A 156 -27.56 -6.63 -21.23
N GLN A 157 -26.57 -6.03 -20.56
CA GLN A 157 -26.70 -4.78 -19.84
C GLN A 157 -25.49 -3.90 -20.09
N LYS A 158 -25.72 -2.59 -20.14
CA LYS A 158 -24.66 -1.58 -20.25
C LYS A 158 -24.40 -0.96 -18.87
N PHE A 159 -23.15 -0.66 -18.58
CA PHE A 159 -22.69 -0.16 -17.29
C PHE A 159 -22.23 1.29 -17.36
N ASP A 160 -22.54 2.02 -16.29
CA ASP A 160 -22.15 3.42 -16.12
C ASP A 160 -20.70 3.52 -15.65
N VAL A 161 -20.29 2.56 -14.78
CA VAL A 161 -18.92 2.41 -14.31
C VAL A 161 -18.47 0.97 -14.41
N ILE A 162 -17.24 0.77 -14.86
CA ILE A 162 -16.58 -0.53 -14.98
C ILE A 162 -15.25 -0.47 -14.21
N LEU A 163 -15.08 -1.29 -13.18
CA LEU A 163 -13.79 -1.49 -12.52
C LEU A 163 -13.17 -2.81 -13.00
N VAL A 164 -11.94 -2.74 -13.51
CA VAL A 164 -11.21 -3.86 -14.10
C VAL A 164 -9.94 -4.11 -13.29
N GLU A 165 -9.88 -5.29 -12.67
CA GLU A 165 -8.74 -5.74 -11.87
C GLU A 165 -8.17 -7.06 -12.44
N PRO A 166 -7.35 -6.97 -13.50
CA PRO A 166 -6.79 -8.17 -14.13
C PRO A 166 -5.66 -8.78 -13.27
N PRO A 167 -5.44 -10.11 -13.30
CA PRO A 167 -4.42 -10.77 -12.53
C PRO A 167 -3.07 -10.62 -13.25
N LEU A 168 -2.40 -9.48 -13.06
CA LEU A 168 -1.16 -9.16 -13.78
C LEU A 168 -0.01 -10.07 -13.39
N GLU A 169 0.81 -10.46 -14.36
CA GLU A 169 2.04 -11.26 -14.13
C GLU A 169 3.03 -10.59 -13.16
N GLU A 170 3.01 -9.26 -13.05
CA GLU A 170 3.86 -8.57 -12.07
C GLU A 170 3.52 -8.93 -10.62
N TYR A 171 2.25 -9.24 -10.32
CA TYR A 171 1.82 -9.57 -8.97
C TYR A 171 2.40 -10.90 -8.47
N GLN A 172 2.67 -11.84 -9.37
CA GLN A 172 3.41 -13.07 -9.03
C GLN A 172 4.78 -12.75 -8.43
N ARG A 173 5.48 -11.77 -9.01
CA ARG A 173 6.86 -11.40 -8.64
C ARG A 173 6.90 -10.47 -7.44
N THR A 174 5.97 -9.50 -7.37
CA THR A 174 5.96 -8.49 -6.31
C THR A 174 5.26 -8.96 -5.04
N MET A 175 4.15 -9.70 -5.17
CA MET A 175 3.34 -10.15 -4.03
C MET A 175 3.55 -11.65 -3.72
N GLY A 176 4.25 -12.38 -4.57
CA GLY A 176 4.61 -13.78 -4.32
C GLY A 176 3.48 -14.78 -4.54
N VAL A 177 2.42 -14.40 -5.24
CA VAL A 177 1.25 -15.24 -5.47
C VAL A 177 1.54 -16.21 -6.61
N THR A 178 1.32 -17.51 -6.40
CA THR A 178 1.55 -18.55 -7.43
C THR A 178 0.32 -19.39 -7.75
N ASN A 179 -0.75 -19.24 -6.98
CA ASN A 179 -1.92 -20.13 -7.03
C ASN A 179 -3.03 -19.61 -7.95
N MET A 180 -2.70 -18.86 -9.00
CA MET A 180 -3.68 -18.34 -9.96
C MET A 180 -3.10 -18.22 -11.37
N GLN A 181 -4.00 -18.16 -12.35
CA GLN A 181 -3.62 -17.88 -13.73
C GLN A 181 -3.44 -16.37 -13.92
N PHE A 182 -2.23 -15.98 -14.30
CA PHE A 182 -1.90 -14.60 -14.65
C PHE A 182 -2.21 -14.32 -16.11
N TRP A 183 -2.54 -13.06 -16.38
CA TRP A 183 -2.94 -12.60 -17.70
C TRP A 183 -1.92 -11.63 -18.27
N GLY A 184 -1.54 -11.87 -19.52
CA GLY A 184 -0.75 -10.93 -20.31
C GLY A 184 -1.61 -9.76 -20.80
N TRP A 185 -0.97 -8.64 -21.10
CA TRP A 185 -1.65 -7.44 -21.60
C TRP A 185 -2.42 -7.66 -22.91
N ASP A 186 -1.96 -8.58 -23.76
CA ASP A 186 -2.69 -8.93 -24.99
C ASP A 186 -4.05 -9.59 -24.70
N GLN A 187 -4.12 -10.45 -23.67
CA GLN A 187 -5.36 -11.09 -23.23
C GLN A 187 -6.31 -10.06 -22.61
N ILE A 188 -5.78 -9.19 -21.74
CA ILE A 188 -6.56 -8.10 -21.13
C ILE A 188 -7.12 -7.21 -22.22
N MET A 189 -6.31 -6.83 -23.21
CA MET A 189 -6.72 -6.00 -24.34
C MET A 189 -7.78 -6.66 -25.22
N GLN A 190 -7.90 -7.99 -25.24
CA GLN A 190 -8.93 -8.71 -26.00
C GLN A 190 -10.30 -8.69 -25.33
N LEU A 191 -10.40 -8.30 -24.05
CA LEU A 191 -11.69 -8.12 -23.39
C LEU A 191 -12.54 -7.07 -24.11
N ASP A 192 -13.79 -7.41 -24.43
CA ASP A 192 -14.76 -6.52 -25.08
C ASP A 192 -15.39 -5.51 -24.09
N ILE A 193 -14.59 -4.85 -23.26
CA ILE A 193 -15.07 -3.86 -22.26
C ILE A 193 -15.84 -2.71 -22.91
N GLY A 194 -15.44 -2.31 -24.13
CA GLY A 194 -16.13 -1.29 -24.90
C GLY A 194 -17.60 -1.63 -25.19
N GLU A 195 -17.94 -2.92 -25.31
CA GLU A 195 -19.31 -3.39 -25.51
C GLU A 195 -20.12 -3.39 -24.21
N LEU A 196 -19.51 -3.52 -23.05
CA LEU A 196 -20.21 -3.40 -21.77
C LEU A 196 -20.51 -1.95 -21.38
N ALA A 197 -19.74 -1.01 -21.91
CA ALA A 197 -19.82 0.39 -21.52
C ALA A 197 -21.08 1.09 -22.08
N ALA A 198 -21.78 1.84 -21.23
CA ALA A 198 -22.83 2.77 -21.66
C ALA A 198 -22.26 3.93 -22.49
N SER A 199 -23.14 4.66 -23.19
CA SER A 199 -22.75 5.77 -24.10
C SER A 199 -22.00 6.90 -23.40
N ARG A 200 -22.39 7.22 -22.15
CA ARG A 200 -21.63 8.02 -21.19
C ARG A 200 -21.25 7.11 -20.03
N SER A 201 -19.96 6.84 -19.85
CA SER A 201 -19.49 5.89 -18.83
C SER A 201 -18.02 6.10 -18.49
N PHE A 202 -17.59 5.46 -17.41
CA PHE A 202 -16.23 5.48 -16.92
C PHE A 202 -15.67 4.07 -16.74
N VAL A 203 -14.36 3.93 -16.92
CA VAL A 203 -13.63 2.70 -16.63
C VAL A 203 -12.47 3.03 -15.69
N PHE A 204 -12.24 2.14 -14.73
CA PHE A 204 -11.14 2.19 -13.78
C PHE A 204 -10.34 0.92 -13.97
N LEU A 205 -9.08 1.04 -14.40
CA LEU A 205 -8.23 -0.10 -14.75
C LEU A 205 -7.01 -0.13 -13.86
N TRP A 206 -6.87 -1.17 -13.03
CA TRP A 206 -5.64 -1.43 -12.29
C TRP A 206 -4.54 -1.88 -13.26
N CYS A 207 -3.46 -1.09 -13.29
CA CYS A 207 -2.37 -1.23 -14.23
C CYS A 207 -1.06 -1.68 -13.58
N GLY A 208 -1.07 -1.97 -12.28
CA GLY A 208 0.15 -2.28 -11.54
C GLY A 208 1.11 -1.08 -11.52
N SER A 209 2.40 -1.34 -11.66
CA SER A 209 3.46 -0.35 -11.43
C SER A 209 4.52 -0.25 -12.55
N SER A 210 4.44 -1.13 -13.55
CA SER A 210 5.43 -1.27 -14.62
C SER A 210 4.90 -0.85 -16.00
N GLU A 211 5.16 -1.68 -17.01
CA GLU A 211 4.65 -1.60 -18.39
C GLU A 211 3.13 -1.44 -18.48
N GLY A 212 2.40 -1.83 -17.42
CA GLY A 212 0.95 -1.71 -17.39
C GLY A 212 0.43 -0.28 -17.49
N LEU A 213 1.25 0.72 -17.16
CA LEU A 213 0.91 2.12 -17.43
C LEU A 213 0.73 2.39 -18.93
N ASP A 214 1.66 1.90 -19.76
CA ASP A 214 1.60 2.11 -21.21
C ASP A 214 0.55 1.19 -21.84
N MET A 215 0.56 -0.09 -21.46
CA MET A 215 -0.37 -1.10 -21.97
C MET A 215 -1.82 -0.79 -21.59
N GLY A 216 -2.07 -0.33 -20.36
CA GLY A 216 -3.38 0.14 -19.91
C GLY A 216 -3.91 1.31 -20.76
N ARG A 217 -3.04 2.25 -21.18
CA ARG A 217 -3.43 3.33 -22.11
C ARG A 217 -3.81 2.79 -23.49
N PHE A 218 -3.18 1.72 -23.97
CA PHE A 218 -3.60 1.03 -25.20
C PHE A 218 -4.96 0.33 -25.03
N CYS A 219 -5.18 -0.37 -23.90
CA CYS A 219 -6.46 -0.98 -23.57
C CYS A 219 -7.59 0.06 -23.57
N LEU A 220 -7.42 1.19 -22.88
CA LEU A 220 -8.41 2.28 -22.84
C LEU A 220 -8.77 2.76 -24.26
N ARG A 221 -7.76 3.01 -25.11
CA ARG A 221 -8.00 3.42 -26.50
C ARG A 221 -8.78 2.37 -27.29
N LYS A 222 -8.42 1.09 -27.18
CA LYS A 222 -9.09 -0.01 -27.88
C LYS A 222 -10.55 -0.14 -27.43
N TRP A 223 -10.83 0.04 -26.15
CA TRP A 223 -12.18 -0.02 -25.59
C TRP A 223 -13.02 1.25 -25.85
N GLY A 224 -12.44 2.27 -26.47
CA GLY A 224 -13.11 3.51 -26.83
C GLY A 224 -13.18 4.55 -25.69
N PHE A 225 -12.27 4.46 -24.72
CA PHE A 225 -12.14 5.41 -23.62
C PHE A 225 -10.95 6.35 -23.83
N ARG A 226 -11.10 7.59 -23.39
CA ARG A 226 -9.99 8.54 -23.27
C ARG A 226 -9.51 8.54 -21.83
N ARG A 227 -8.22 8.37 -21.58
CA ARG A 227 -7.66 8.50 -20.22
C ARG A 227 -7.92 9.93 -19.71
N CYS A 228 -8.49 10.06 -18.52
CA CYS A 228 -8.79 11.33 -17.88
C CYS A 228 -8.02 11.54 -16.58
N GLU A 229 -7.89 10.53 -15.72
CA GLU A 229 -7.15 10.61 -14.44
C GLU A 229 -6.23 9.38 -14.25
N ASP A 230 -5.33 9.45 -13.26
CA ASP A 230 -4.40 8.39 -12.87
C ASP A 230 -4.34 8.32 -11.33
N ILE A 231 -5.16 7.43 -10.75
CA ILE A 231 -5.27 7.28 -9.29
C ILE A 231 -4.09 6.43 -8.80
N CYS A 232 -3.25 6.99 -7.94
CA CYS A 232 -2.09 6.29 -7.40
C CYS A 232 -2.41 5.70 -6.03
N TRP A 233 -2.32 4.37 -5.92
CA TRP A 233 -2.29 3.69 -4.64
C TRP A 233 -0.86 3.61 -4.12
N ILE A 234 -0.55 4.42 -3.12
CA ILE A 234 0.77 4.52 -2.49
C ILE A 234 0.78 3.66 -1.23
N ARG A 235 1.77 2.76 -1.15
CA ARG A 235 1.88 1.80 -0.04
C ARG A 235 2.89 2.28 1.00
N THR A 236 2.45 2.53 2.22
CA THR A 236 3.35 2.75 3.36
C THR A 236 3.99 1.44 3.81
N ASN A 237 5.05 1.54 4.60
CA ASN A 237 5.68 0.40 5.27
C ASN A 237 5.96 0.73 6.75
N ALA A 238 5.00 1.39 7.40
CA ALA A 238 5.14 1.84 8.78
C ALA A 238 5.31 0.65 9.74
N LYS A 239 4.63 -0.47 9.47
CA LYS A 239 4.71 -1.70 10.28
C LYS A 239 6.01 -2.46 10.04
N ASN A 240 6.47 -2.50 8.79
CA ASN A 240 7.67 -3.26 8.39
C ASN A 240 8.65 -2.40 7.57
N PRO A 241 9.41 -1.49 8.22
CA PRO A 241 10.42 -0.69 7.53
C PRO A 241 11.49 -1.56 6.88
N GLY A 242 11.92 -1.19 5.67
CA GLY A 242 12.95 -1.92 4.95
C GLY A 242 12.99 -1.64 3.45
N HIS A 243 14.07 -2.10 2.82
CA HIS A 243 14.24 -2.04 1.38
C HIS A 243 13.70 -3.32 0.72
N SER A 244 12.92 -3.17 -0.34
CA SER A 244 12.42 -4.32 -1.09
C SER A 244 13.59 -4.98 -1.84
N LYS A 245 13.75 -6.29 -1.66
CA LYS A 245 14.84 -7.06 -2.27
C LYS A 245 14.56 -7.48 -3.72
N ASN A 246 13.28 -7.53 -4.10
CA ASN A 246 12.84 -7.96 -5.43
C ASN A 246 12.55 -6.74 -6.31
N LEU A 247 13.60 -6.16 -6.89
CA LEU A 247 13.47 -5.14 -7.92
C LEU A 247 13.26 -5.81 -9.28
N GLU A 248 12.33 -5.29 -10.08
CA GLU A 248 12.20 -5.73 -11.46
C GLU A 248 13.46 -5.36 -12.25
N ALA A 249 13.90 -6.22 -13.18
CA ALA A 249 15.18 -6.05 -13.88
C ALA A 249 15.32 -4.70 -14.62
N LYS A 250 14.21 -4.09 -15.06
CA LYS A 250 14.18 -2.78 -15.74
C LYS A 250 13.96 -1.60 -14.78
N ALA A 251 13.70 -1.85 -13.50
CA ALA A 251 13.38 -0.80 -12.53
C ALA A 251 14.66 -0.12 -12.04
N VAL A 252 14.66 1.22 -12.09
CA VAL A 252 15.74 2.05 -11.52
C VAL A 252 15.49 2.33 -10.03
N PHE A 253 14.23 2.48 -9.65
CA PHE A 253 13.80 2.77 -8.27
C PHE A 253 12.93 1.65 -7.71
N GLN A 254 12.91 1.52 -6.38
CA GLN A 254 11.94 0.69 -5.69
C GLN A 254 10.54 1.24 -5.93
N ARG A 255 9.68 0.42 -6.54
CA ARG A 255 8.29 0.78 -6.79
C ARG A 255 7.47 0.50 -5.54
N THR A 256 6.85 1.55 -5.01
CA THR A 256 6.07 1.53 -3.77
C THR A 256 4.62 1.99 -3.98
N LYS A 257 4.17 1.99 -5.24
CA LYS A 257 2.82 2.38 -5.63
C LYS A 257 2.32 1.58 -6.82
N GLU A 258 1.00 1.51 -6.95
CA GLU A 258 0.28 1.01 -8.12
C GLU A 258 -0.62 2.10 -8.71
N HIS A 259 -0.99 1.92 -9.96
CA HIS A 259 -1.79 2.89 -10.71
C HIS A 259 -3.14 2.30 -11.11
N CYS A 260 -4.20 3.07 -10.90
CA CYS A 260 -5.53 2.82 -11.43
C CYS A 260 -5.85 3.91 -12.46
N LEU A 261 -5.78 3.57 -13.75
CA LEU A 261 -6.07 4.53 -14.81
C LEU A 261 -7.58 4.71 -14.95
N MET A 262 -8.03 5.95 -14.96
CA MET A 262 -9.42 6.31 -15.19
C MET A 262 -9.63 6.71 -16.65
N GLY A 263 -10.61 6.10 -17.29
CA GLY A 263 -11.03 6.40 -18.66
C GLY A 263 -12.45 6.92 -18.73
N ILE A 264 -12.70 7.88 -19.63
CA ILE A 264 -14.03 8.44 -19.94
C ILE A 264 -14.46 8.05 -21.36
N LYS A 265 -15.72 7.62 -21.49
CA LYS A 265 -16.42 7.39 -22.77
C LYS A 265 -17.60 8.33 -22.92
N GLY A 266 -17.82 8.81 -24.15
CA GLY A 266 -18.85 9.80 -24.46
C GLY A 266 -18.44 11.24 -24.11
N THR A 267 -19.45 12.10 -23.94
CA THR A 267 -19.28 13.52 -23.58
C THR A 267 -19.92 13.75 -22.22
N VAL A 268 -19.13 14.19 -21.24
CA VAL A 268 -19.58 14.56 -19.90
C VAL A 268 -18.95 15.91 -19.54
N ARG A 269 -19.77 16.85 -19.06
CA ARG A 269 -19.37 18.22 -18.72
C ARG A 269 -19.75 18.52 -17.29
N ARG A 270 -18.76 18.86 -16.45
CA ARG A 270 -18.93 19.14 -15.02
C ARG A 270 -19.95 20.25 -14.72
N SER A 271 -20.10 21.22 -15.61
CA SER A 271 -21.01 22.36 -15.41
C SER A 271 -22.48 22.06 -15.70
N THR A 272 -22.77 21.03 -16.49
CA THR A 272 -24.14 20.70 -16.94
C THR A 272 -24.61 19.33 -16.51
N ASP A 273 -23.71 18.35 -16.41
CA ASP A 273 -24.01 16.95 -16.11
C ASP A 273 -23.81 16.63 -14.61
N GLY A 274 -24.27 17.53 -13.72
CA GLY A 274 -24.22 17.31 -12.26
C GLY A 274 -25.17 16.21 -11.79
N ASP A 275 -26.12 15.81 -12.63
CA ASP A 275 -26.99 14.64 -12.46
C ASP A 275 -26.25 13.31 -12.69
N PHE A 276 -25.09 13.33 -13.33
CA PHE A 276 -24.31 12.14 -13.65
C PHE A 276 -22.99 12.05 -12.90
N ILE A 277 -22.32 13.19 -12.64
CA ILE A 277 -21.04 13.23 -11.94
C ILE A 277 -20.96 14.31 -10.86
N HIS A 278 -20.28 13.98 -9.77
CA HIS A 278 -19.79 14.92 -8.77
C HIS A 278 -18.26 14.92 -8.80
N ALA A 279 -17.69 15.73 -9.68
CA ALA A 279 -16.24 15.87 -9.79
C ALA A 279 -15.64 16.58 -8.57
N ASN A 280 -14.35 16.36 -8.32
CA ASN A 280 -13.56 17.06 -7.30
C ASN A 280 -14.02 16.84 -5.84
N VAL A 281 -14.74 15.74 -5.57
CA VAL A 281 -15.06 15.28 -4.21
C VAL A 281 -13.85 14.60 -3.58
N ASP A 282 -13.25 13.66 -4.31
CA ASP A 282 -12.06 12.92 -3.88
C ASP A 282 -10.82 13.31 -4.67
N ILE A 283 -9.66 12.96 -4.12
CA ILE A 283 -8.34 13.14 -4.73
C ILE A 283 -7.90 11.87 -5.48
N ASP A 284 -6.85 11.98 -6.29
CA ASP A 284 -6.27 10.90 -7.09
C ASP A 284 -5.21 10.07 -6.33
N LEU A 285 -5.25 10.08 -5.00
CA LEU A 285 -4.32 9.35 -4.15
C LEU A 285 -5.07 8.48 -3.16
N ILE A 286 -4.65 7.22 -3.05
CA ILE A 286 -5.02 6.30 -1.98
C ILE A 286 -3.73 5.96 -1.23
N ILE A 287 -3.70 6.15 0.08
CA ILE A 287 -2.53 5.84 0.90
C ILE A 287 -2.94 4.83 1.97
N SER A 288 -2.35 3.65 1.91
CA SER A 288 -2.58 2.60 2.91
C SER A 288 -1.31 1.81 3.18
N GLU A 289 -1.30 1.05 4.27
CA GLU A 289 -0.21 0.14 4.56
C GLU A 289 -0.10 -0.96 3.49
N GLU A 290 1.14 -1.35 3.18
CA GLU A 290 1.39 -2.46 2.28
C GLU A 290 0.70 -3.73 2.80
N PRO A 291 -0.07 -4.43 1.94
CA PRO A 291 -0.78 -5.63 2.35
C PRO A 291 0.20 -6.77 2.71
N GLU A 292 -0.33 -7.76 3.42
CA GLU A 292 0.44 -8.96 3.75
C GLU A 292 0.88 -9.73 2.50
N TYR A 293 2.02 -10.41 2.60
CA TYR A 293 2.57 -11.18 1.50
C TYR A 293 1.58 -12.27 1.05
N GLY A 294 1.32 -12.33 -0.25
CA GLY A 294 0.32 -13.24 -0.83
C GLY A 294 -1.09 -12.65 -0.99
N SER A 295 -1.37 -11.45 -0.48
CA SER A 295 -2.62 -10.74 -0.75
C SER A 295 -2.56 -9.97 -2.07
N LEU A 296 -3.68 -9.99 -2.81
CA LEU A 296 -3.88 -9.21 -4.04
C LEU A 296 -4.96 -8.14 -3.90
N GLU A 297 -5.56 -8.05 -2.70
CA GLU A 297 -6.66 -7.13 -2.46
C GLU A 297 -6.21 -5.69 -2.69
N LYS A 298 -7.03 -4.98 -3.46
CA LYS A 298 -6.89 -3.54 -3.69
C LYS A 298 -7.59 -2.77 -2.57
N PRO A 299 -7.18 -1.53 -2.29
CA PRO A 299 -7.75 -0.76 -1.20
C PRO A 299 -9.23 -0.48 -1.47
N VAL A 300 -10.09 -0.74 -0.48
CA VAL A 300 -11.55 -0.53 -0.57
C VAL A 300 -11.93 0.91 -0.94
N GLU A 301 -11.05 1.88 -0.63
CA GLU A 301 -11.23 3.30 -0.94
C GLU A 301 -11.46 3.57 -2.45
N ILE A 302 -11.00 2.68 -3.35
CA ILE A 302 -11.29 2.82 -4.78
C ILE A 302 -12.81 2.80 -5.06
N PHE A 303 -13.57 2.01 -4.31
CA PHE A 303 -15.03 1.97 -4.44
C PHE A 303 -15.66 3.30 -4.01
N HIS A 304 -15.20 3.87 -2.89
CA HIS A 304 -15.71 5.16 -2.42
C HIS A 304 -15.44 6.26 -3.45
N ILE A 305 -14.22 6.35 -4.00
CA ILE A 305 -13.88 7.32 -5.05
C ILE A 305 -14.82 7.17 -6.26
N ILE A 306 -15.04 5.93 -6.70
CA ILE A 306 -15.92 5.62 -7.84
C ILE A 306 -17.36 6.06 -7.57
N GLU A 307 -17.90 5.71 -6.40
CA GLU A 307 -19.31 5.93 -6.04
C GLU A 307 -19.60 7.39 -5.70
N HIS A 308 -18.63 8.10 -5.10
CA HIS A 308 -18.73 9.53 -4.90
C HIS A 308 -18.71 10.28 -6.23
N PHE A 309 -17.87 9.84 -7.17
CA PHE A 309 -17.67 10.49 -8.45
C PHE A 309 -18.85 10.31 -9.41
N CYS A 310 -19.33 9.07 -9.63
CA CYS A 310 -20.36 8.78 -10.61
C CYS A 310 -21.69 8.36 -9.97
N LEU A 311 -22.75 9.08 -10.31
CA LEU A 311 -24.12 8.82 -9.83
C LEU A 311 -24.82 7.67 -10.56
N GLY A 312 -24.16 7.09 -11.58
CA GLY A 312 -24.63 5.90 -12.27
C GLY A 312 -24.74 4.70 -11.32
N ARG A 313 -25.88 4.01 -11.36
CA ARG A 313 -26.20 2.88 -10.47
C ARG A 313 -25.84 1.52 -11.06
N ARG A 314 -25.50 1.44 -12.35
CA ARG A 314 -25.13 0.18 -12.99
C ARG A 314 -23.61 0.05 -12.92
N ARG A 315 -23.11 -0.60 -11.87
CA ARG A 315 -21.69 -0.76 -11.64
C ARG A 315 -21.29 -2.20 -11.92
N TYR A 316 -20.25 -2.33 -12.72
CA TYR A 316 -19.66 -3.62 -13.06
C TYR A 316 -18.27 -3.70 -12.46
N LEU A 317 -18.03 -4.77 -11.72
CA LEU A 317 -16.76 -5.08 -11.15
C LEU A 317 -16.26 -6.40 -11.71
N ASN A 318 -15.09 -6.35 -12.34
CA ASN A 318 -14.39 -7.51 -12.85
C ASN A 318 -13.29 -7.90 -11.87
N PHE A 319 -13.56 -8.92 -11.04
CA PHE A 319 -12.55 -9.54 -10.17
C PHE A 319 -11.94 -10.76 -10.83
N CYS A 320 -10.61 -10.79 -10.92
CA CYS A 320 -9.85 -11.99 -11.25
C CYS A 320 -9.04 -12.49 -10.04
N ILE A 321 -9.68 -12.72 -8.89
CA ILE A 321 -9.03 -13.42 -7.77
C ILE A 321 -9.57 -14.86 -7.72
N SER A 322 -8.76 -15.79 -8.21
CA SER A 322 -8.85 -17.26 -8.11
C SER A 322 -10.06 -17.99 -8.72
N ASP A 323 -11.12 -17.31 -9.10
CA ASP A 323 -12.25 -17.85 -9.86
C ASP A 323 -13.00 -16.64 -10.39
N ALA A 324 -12.81 -16.30 -11.68
CA ALA A 324 -13.31 -15.05 -12.26
C ALA A 324 -14.78 -14.83 -11.87
N THR A 325 -14.99 -13.86 -10.97
CA THR A 325 -16.30 -13.54 -10.40
C THR A 325 -16.61 -12.13 -10.84
N ILE A 326 -17.60 -12.03 -11.69
CA ILE A 326 -18.21 -10.77 -12.06
C ILE A 326 -19.11 -10.37 -10.90
N ILE A 327 -18.92 -9.18 -10.33
CA ILE A 327 -19.84 -8.62 -9.34
C ILE A 327 -20.60 -7.47 -10.00
N PHE A 328 -21.92 -7.53 -9.93
CA PHE A 328 -22.81 -6.43 -10.29
C PHE A 328 -23.26 -5.76 -8.99
N ILE A 329 -22.99 -4.47 -8.86
CA ILE A 329 -23.37 -3.65 -7.70
C ILE A 329 -24.32 -2.55 -8.16
#